data_AF-V4AC49-F1
#
_entry.id   AF-V4AC49-F1
#
_cell.length_a   1.000
_cell.length_b   1.000
_cell.length_c   1.000
_cell.angle_alpha   90.00
_cell.angle_beta   90.00
_cell.angle_gamma   90.00
#
_symmetry.space_group_name_H-M   'P 1'
#
loop_
_entity.id
_entity.type
_entity.pdbx_description
1 polymer ?
#
loop_
_entity_poly.entity_id
_entity_poly.type
_entity_poly.pdbx_seq_one_letter_code
_entity_poly.pdbx_strand_id
1 'polypeptide(L)'
;MNTKSVALLAYFSFLCGSVSGDLGCTSIGGTCQYTSTSCSGNYQSNLCNGPSTRKCCVPNTGDVGCTSISGTCQYTSTSCSGNYQSNLCSGPSTRKCCVTGSCSGSASACRILALHNSGEITLQNRHPSGVNDGAFPLLNIQDACNGQQSERSSYSCGECSSGPAPGGSVCIDNRVLSYIEAIAELHSVTITSITGACHSCTSKHYLGRAVDIRRNGPYSSYVTKCNQLGGRGIDEGTHIHCQFG
;
A
#
# COMPACT_ATOMS: atom_id res chain seq x y z
N MET A 1 -9.34 -62.46 61.65
CA MET A 1 -8.12 -61.77 62.11
C MET A 1 -7.17 -61.65 60.93
N ASN A 2 -6.66 -60.43 60.67
CA ASN A 2 -5.66 -60.04 59.67
C ASN A 2 -6.07 -60.27 58.19
N THR A 3 -5.89 -59.35 57.24
CA THR A 3 -4.76 -58.43 57.00
C THR A 3 -5.16 -57.14 56.26
N LYS A 4 -4.31 -56.12 56.48
CA LYS A 4 -4.21 -54.77 55.90
C LYS A 4 -4.17 -54.74 54.35
N SER A 5 -4.59 -53.62 53.75
CA SER A 5 -3.72 -52.67 53.03
C SER A 5 -4.49 -51.75 52.07
N VAL A 6 -4.47 -50.43 52.34
CA VAL A 6 -3.74 -49.36 51.62
C VAL A 6 -4.51 -48.81 50.42
N ALA A 7 -5.02 -47.59 50.59
CA ALA A 7 -5.54 -46.73 49.55
C ALA A 7 -4.38 -46.20 48.68
N LEU A 8 -4.48 -46.36 47.36
CA LEU A 8 -3.57 -45.76 46.38
C LEU A 8 -4.32 -44.63 45.65
N LEU A 9 -4.12 -43.39 46.11
CA LEU A 9 -4.51 -42.18 45.38
C LEU A 9 -3.44 -41.90 44.33
N ALA A 10 -3.74 -42.16 43.06
CA ALA A 10 -2.90 -41.75 41.94
C ALA A 10 -3.14 -40.26 41.65
N TYR A 11 -2.21 -39.42 42.11
CA TYR A 11 -2.08 -38.03 41.66
C TYR A 11 -1.58 -38.02 40.21
N PHE A 12 -2.47 -37.75 39.25
CA PHE A 12 -2.08 -37.42 37.88
C PHE A 12 -1.64 -35.94 37.84
N SER A 13 -0.39 -35.69 38.21
CA SER A 13 0.28 -34.41 38.00
C SER A 13 0.57 -34.28 36.50
N PHE A 14 -0.32 -33.62 35.75
CA PHE A 14 -0.06 -33.21 34.37
C PHE A 14 0.98 -32.08 34.41
N LEU A 15 2.26 -32.46 34.38
CA LEU A 15 3.37 -31.55 34.16
C LEU A 15 3.23 -30.98 32.75
N CYS A 16 2.67 -29.78 32.65
CA CYS A 16 2.81 -28.95 31.47
C CYS A 16 4.29 -28.56 31.36
N GLY A 17 5.07 -29.37 30.64
CA GLY A 17 6.45 -29.05 30.30
C GLY A 17 6.44 -27.81 29.41
N SER A 18 6.74 -26.65 30.01
CA SER A 18 6.96 -25.40 29.29
C SER A 18 8.04 -25.62 28.22
N VAL A 19 7.67 -25.44 26.95
CA VAL A 19 8.56 -25.47 25.78
C VAL A 19 9.46 -24.22 25.81
N SER A 20 10.36 -24.12 26.79
CA SER A 20 11.26 -22.97 26.96
C SER A 20 12.37 -22.93 25.90
N GLY A 21 12.60 -24.05 25.21
CA GLY A 21 13.71 -24.24 24.28
C GLY A 21 13.57 -23.60 22.90
N ASP A 22 12.35 -23.27 22.50
CA ASP A 22 12.07 -22.73 21.17
C ASP A 22 11.61 -21.26 21.22
N LEU A 23 11.71 -20.62 22.40
CA LEU A 23 11.24 -19.25 22.63
C LEU A 23 11.88 -18.23 21.69
N GLY A 24 13.17 -18.43 21.35
CA GLY A 24 13.89 -17.56 20.40
C GLY A 24 13.32 -17.65 18.98
N CYS A 25 12.77 -18.80 18.59
CA CYS A 25 12.13 -18.97 17.30
C CYS A 25 10.68 -18.45 17.30
N THR A 26 9.91 -18.77 18.34
CA THR A 26 8.51 -18.33 18.43
C THR A 26 8.37 -16.83 18.64
N SER A 27 9.33 -16.17 19.30
CA SER A 27 9.32 -14.72 19.51
C SER A 27 9.47 -13.91 18.21
N ILE A 28 10.04 -14.50 17.17
CA ILE A 28 10.17 -13.89 15.83
C ILE A 28 9.12 -14.42 14.84
N GLY A 29 8.06 -15.06 15.34
CA GLY A 29 6.99 -15.62 14.52
C GLY A 29 7.40 -16.87 13.72
N GLY A 30 8.52 -17.51 14.08
CA GLY A 30 9.01 -18.72 13.45
C GLY A 30 8.49 -20.00 14.10
N THR A 31 8.67 -21.11 13.39
CA THR A 31 8.40 -22.48 13.87
C THR A 31 9.66 -23.32 13.79
N CYS A 32 10.02 -23.98 14.90
CA CYS A 32 11.16 -24.90 14.93
C CYS A 32 10.82 -26.21 14.23
N GLN A 33 11.45 -26.45 13.07
CA GLN A 33 11.22 -27.65 12.26
C GLN A 33 12.54 -28.17 11.65
N TYR A 34 12.51 -29.40 11.13
CA TYR A 34 13.67 -29.98 10.47
C TYR A 34 13.91 -29.33 9.11
N THR A 35 15.17 -29.11 8.73
CA THR A 35 15.55 -28.54 7.44
C THR A 35 15.12 -29.38 6.23
N SER A 36 14.71 -30.65 6.45
CA SER A 36 14.07 -31.49 5.44
C SER A 36 12.62 -31.08 5.13
N THR A 37 11.98 -30.30 6.01
CA THR A 37 10.66 -29.72 5.79
C THR A 37 10.82 -28.45 4.95
N SER A 38 9.91 -28.19 4.01
CA SER A 38 9.94 -26.92 3.26
C SER A 38 9.62 -25.75 4.19
N CYS A 39 10.32 -24.63 4.02
CA CYS A 39 10.05 -23.39 4.74
C CYS A 39 9.53 -22.36 3.74
N SER A 40 8.39 -21.74 4.03
CA SER A 40 7.82 -20.66 3.21
C SER A 40 8.62 -19.35 3.28
N GLY A 41 9.61 -19.28 4.19
CA GLY A 41 10.62 -18.23 4.26
C GLY A 41 12.02 -18.83 4.48
N ASN A 42 12.72 -18.42 5.53
CA ASN A 42 14.12 -18.79 5.74
C ASN A 42 14.36 -19.55 7.05
N TYR A 43 15.37 -20.42 7.03
CA TYR A 43 15.86 -21.10 8.23
C TYR A 43 16.89 -20.26 9.00
N GLN A 44 16.63 -20.02 10.28
CA GLN A 44 17.56 -19.42 11.22
C GLN A 44 18.16 -20.49 12.14
N SER A 45 19.48 -20.45 12.30
CA SER A 45 20.22 -21.36 13.19
C SER A 45 20.17 -20.85 14.64
N ASN A 46 20.40 -21.75 15.61
CA ASN A 46 20.56 -21.43 17.04
C ASN A 46 19.33 -20.77 17.74
N LEU A 47 18.15 -20.84 17.14
CA LEU A 47 16.88 -20.36 17.75
C LEU A 47 15.96 -21.51 18.20
N CYS A 48 16.37 -22.75 17.93
CA CYS A 48 15.66 -23.97 18.26
C CYS A 48 16.57 -24.88 19.07
N ASN A 49 16.03 -25.51 20.10
CA ASN A 49 16.74 -26.59 20.77
C ASN A 49 16.81 -27.85 19.91
N GLY A 50 17.81 -28.69 20.17
CA GLY A 50 17.97 -29.98 19.51
C GLY A 50 19.08 -29.98 18.44
N PRO A 51 19.01 -30.90 17.46
CA PRO A 51 20.10 -31.12 16.51
C PRO A 51 20.27 -29.94 15.56
N SER A 52 21.44 -29.83 14.93
CA SER A 52 21.76 -28.78 13.94
C SER A 52 20.83 -28.76 12.71
N THR A 53 20.12 -29.86 12.47
CA THR A 53 19.10 -30.01 11.42
C THR A 53 17.73 -29.48 11.84
N ARG A 54 17.52 -29.14 13.11
CA ARG A 54 16.30 -28.50 13.61
C ARG A 54 16.54 -27.00 13.69
N LYS A 55 15.96 -26.27 12.73
CA LYS A 55 16.17 -24.84 12.57
C LYS A 55 14.84 -24.10 12.65
N CYS A 56 14.94 -22.81 12.95
CA CYS A 56 13.75 -21.96 13.03
C CYS A 56 13.33 -21.56 11.62
N CYS A 57 12.24 -22.12 11.10
CA CYS A 57 11.63 -21.63 9.88
C CYS A 57 10.86 -20.36 10.21
N VAL A 58 11.25 -19.23 9.63
CA VAL A 58 10.52 -17.96 9.75
C VAL A 58 9.72 -17.77 8.47
N PRO A 59 8.38 -17.93 8.49
CA PRO A 59 7.54 -17.70 7.33
C PRO A 59 7.60 -16.24 6.87
N ASN A 60 7.46 -15.98 5.57
CA ASN A 60 7.29 -14.62 5.05
C ASN A 60 5.89 -14.02 5.37
N THR A 61 5.08 -14.68 6.21
CA THR A 61 3.70 -14.26 6.52
C THR A 61 3.62 -12.99 7.35
N GLY A 62 4.70 -12.56 8.00
CA GLY A 62 4.77 -11.28 8.71
C GLY A 62 5.47 -10.16 7.91
N ASP A 63 5.58 -10.32 6.58
CA ASP A 63 6.01 -9.22 5.69
C ASP A 63 4.82 -8.36 5.23
N VAL A 64 3.62 -8.64 5.73
CA VAL A 64 2.37 -7.96 5.36
C VAL A 64 2.47 -6.44 5.47
N GLY A 65 3.16 -5.92 6.50
CA GLY A 65 3.36 -4.48 6.68
C GLY A 65 4.27 -3.86 5.62
N CYS A 66 5.20 -4.63 5.06
CA CYS A 66 6.04 -4.19 3.95
C CYS A 66 5.31 -4.33 2.62
N THR A 67 4.66 -5.47 2.37
CA THR A 67 3.94 -5.70 1.12
C THR A 67 2.70 -4.81 0.99
N SER A 68 2.06 -4.39 2.10
CA SER A 68 0.94 -3.43 2.07
C SER A 68 1.36 -2.04 1.64
N ILE A 69 2.65 -1.71 1.75
CA ILE A 69 3.22 -0.46 1.25
C ILE A 69 4.00 -0.67 -0.07
N SER A 70 3.73 -1.78 -0.76
CA SER A 70 4.42 -2.21 -2.00
C SER A 70 5.93 -2.28 -1.86
N GLY A 71 6.42 -2.41 -0.64
CA GLY A 71 7.81 -2.62 -0.34
C GLY A 71 8.19 -4.08 -0.50
N THR A 72 9.48 -4.31 -0.73
CA THR A 72 10.06 -5.66 -0.76
C THR A 72 10.95 -5.86 0.45
N CYS A 73 10.67 -6.91 1.22
CA CYS A 73 11.53 -7.30 2.35
C CYS A 73 12.82 -7.92 1.84
N GLN A 74 13.93 -7.19 2.03
CA GLN A 74 15.26 -7.63 1.61
C GLN A 74 16.32 -7.27 2.64
N TYR A 75 17.50 -7.88 2.54
CA TYR A 75 18.62 -7.57 3.43
C TYR A 75 19.19 -6.18 3.11
N THR A 76 19.61 -5.44 4.13
CA THR A 76 20.25 -4.12 3.97
C THR A 76 21.58 -4.18 3.21
N SER A 77 22.16 -5.37 3.05
CA SER A 77 23.31 -5.62 2.17
C SER A 77 22.95 -5.57 0.68
N THR A 78 21.68 -5.74 0.33
CA THR A 78 21.16 -5.56 -1.03
C THR A 78 20.92 -4.07 -1.28
N SER A 79 21.20 -3.57 -2.47
CA SER A 79 20.86 -2.18 -2.82
C SER A 79 19.34 -2.00 -2.87
N CYS A 80 18.85 -0.94 -2.24
CA CYS A 80 17.47 -0.49 -2.36
C CYS A 80 17.44 0.74 -3.28
N SER A 81 16.61 0.73 -4.32
CA SER A 81 16.41 1.90 -5.18
C SER A 81 15.61 3.01 -4.50
N GLY A 82 15.01 2.74 -3.33
CA GLY A 82 14.38 3.72 -2.45
C GLY A 82 14.94 3.68 -1.03
N ASN A 83 14.07 3.71 -0.03
CA ASN A 83 14.46 3.78 1.38
C ASN A 83 14.15 2.49 2.13
N TYR A 84 15.01 2.16 3.09
CA TYR A 84 14.76 1.09 4.03
C TYR A 84 13.89 1.54 5.20
N GLN A 85 12.74 0.90 5.38
CA GLN A 85 11.91 1.03 6.56
C GLN A 85 12.13 -0.15 7.52
N SER A 86 12.25 0.17 8.80
CA SER A 86 12.45 -0.82 9.87
C SER A 86 11.08 -1.34 10.36
N ASN A 87 11.05 -2.52 10.98
CA ASN A 87 9.87 -3.09 11.66
C ASN A 87 8.66 -3.43 10.77
N LEU A 88 8.82 -3.49 9.44
CA LEU A 88 7.76 -3.90 8.50
C LEU A 88 7.98 -5.28 7.89
N CYS A 89 9.15 -5.87 8.12
CA CYS A 89 9.54 -7.18 7.67
C CYS A 89 9.74 -8.10 8.86
N SER A 90 9.39 -9.36 8.71
CA SER A 90 9.73 -10.38 9.70
C SER A 90 11.21 -10.78 9.62
N GLY A 91 11.73 -11.34 10.70
CA GLY A 91 13.10 -11.84 10.77
C GLY A 91 14.09 -10.83 11.38
N PRO A 92 15.39 -10.92 11.03
CA PRO A 92 16.44 -10.16 11.70
C PRO A 92 16.38 -8.66 11.39
N SER A 93 16.98 -7.82 12.25
CA SER A 93 17.03 -6.35 12.10
C SER A 93 17.72 -5.87 10.81
N THR A 94 18.51 -6.75 10.17
CA THR A 94 19.15 -6.52 8.87
C THR A 94 18.22 -6.79 7.69
N ARG A 95 17.03 -7.37 7.90
CA ARG A 95 15.99 -7.56 6.89
C ARG A 95 14.99 -6.43 7.02
N LYS A 96 15.07 -5.47 6.09
CA LYS A 96 14.28 -4.24 6.11
C LYS A 96 13.39 -4.15 4.88
N CYS A 97 12.34 -3.36 5.01
CA CYS A 97 11.42 -3.13 3.92
C CYS A 97 12.05 -2.11 2.97
N CYS A 98 12.48 -2.54 1.79
CA CYS A 98 12.88 -1.62 0.73
C CYS A 98 11.62 -1.07 0.07
N VAL A 99 11.36 0.22 0.27
CA VAL A 99 10.21 0.90 -0.32
C VAL A 99 10.74 1.82 -1.41
N THR A 100 10.37 1.53 -2.65
CA THR A 100 10.73 2.35 -3.81
C THR A 100 9.70 3.47 -3.95
N GLY A 101 10.14 4.73 -3.90
CA GLY A 101 9.29 5.89 -4.19
C GLY A 101 8.30 6.30 -3.08
N SER A 102 8.81 6.63 -1.88
CA SER A 102 7.99 7.29 -0.85
C SER A 102 7.49 8.64 -1.37
N CYS A 103 6.20 8.74 -1.66
CA CYS A 103 5.56 9.99 -2.06
C CYS A 103 5.22 10.83 -0.83
N SER A 104 5.38 12.15 -0.93
CA SER A 104 4.84 13.07 0.06
C SER A 104 3.31 13.13 -0.05
N GLY A 105 2.64 13.64 0.99
CA GLY A 105 1.19 13.91 0.92
C GLY A 105 0.29 12.72 1.29
N SER A 106 0.84 11.61 1.79
CA SER A 106 0.06 10.46 2.28
C SER A 106 -1.06 10.85 3.25
N ALA A 107 -0.81 11.76 4.19
CA ALA A 107 -1.85 12.25 5.10
C ALA A 107 -3.02 12.93 4.38
N SER A 108 -2.76 13.75 3.35
CA SER A 108 -3.81 14.37 2.51
C SER A 108 -4.56 13.31 1.70
N ALA A 109 -3.84 12.38 1.07
CA ALA A 109 -4.47 11.30 0.32
C ALA A 109 -5.38 10.43 1.22
N CYS A 110 -4.97 10.13 2.46
CA CYS A 110 -5.80 9.39 3.40
C CYS A 110 -7.05 10.17 3.84
N ARG A 111 -6.98 11.51 3.97
CA ARG A 111 -8.16 12.33 4.23
C ARG A 111 -9.13 12.31 3.04
N ILE A 112 -8.62 12.41 1.82
CA ILE A 112 -9.42 12.27 0.59
C ILE A 112 -10.09 10.89 0.53
N LEU A 113 -9.35 9.83 0.85
CA LEU A 113 -9.90 8.47 0.91
C LEU A 113 -11.01 8.36 1.98
N ALA A 114 -10.83 9.00 3.14
CA ALA A 114 -11.85 9.04 4.17
C ALA A 114 -13.13 9.75 3.71
N LEU A 115 -13.01 10.89 3.01
CA LEU A 115 -14.13 11.60 2.40
C LEU A 115 -14.88 10.74 1.37
N HIS A 116 -14.14 9.91 0.62
CA HIS A 116 -14.77 8.96 -0.29
C HIS A 116 -15.55 7.89 0.46
N ASN A 117 -14.95 7.31 1.50
CA ASN A 117 -15.57 6.25 2.30
C ASN A 117 -16.81 6.74 3.06
N SER A 118 -16.88 8.03 3.42
CA SER A 118 -18.07 8.65 4.02
C SER A 118 -19.14 9.07 3.02
N GLY A 119 -18.86 8.97 1.71
CA GLY A 119 -19.79 9.34 0.64
C GLY A 119 -19.82 10.84 0.31
N GLU A 120 -18.93 11.65 0.87
CA GLU A 120 -18.85 13.09 0.61
C GLU A 120 -18.32 13.36 -0.81
N ILE A 121 -17.35 12.54 -1.26
CA ILE A 121 -16.81 12.58 -2.61
C ILE A 121 -16.89 11.22 -3.29
N THR A 122 -16.83 11.22 -4.62
CA THR A 122 -16.70 10.01 -5.42
C THR A 122 -15.33 9.95 -6.08
N LEU A 123 -14.53 8.94 -5.75
CA LEU A 123 -13.37 8.55 -6.54
C LEU A 123 -13.82 7.48 -7.54
N GLN A 124 -13.70 7.73 -8.84
CA GLN A 124 -14.07 6.73 -9.83
C GLN A 124 -13.22 5.47 -9.69
N ASN A 125 -13.86 4.32 -9.85
CA ASN A 125 -13.23 3.00 -9.82
C ASN A 125 -13.04 2.39 -11.22
N ARG A 126 -13.25 3.20 -12.27
CA ARG A 126 -13.08 2.85 -13.67
C ARG A 126 -12.87 4.13 -14.49
N HIS A 127 -12.14 4.03 -15.59
CA HIS A 127 -11.96 5.16 -16.50
C HIS A 127 -13.27 5.53 -17.22
N PRO A 128 -13.45 6.81 -17.62
CA PRO A 128 -14.56 7.21 -18.50
C PRO A 128 -14.60 6.43 -19.82
N SER A 129 -13.44 6.00 -20.34
CA SER A 129 -13.32 5.14 -21.53
C SER A 129 -13.88 3.73 -21.33
N GLY A 130 -14.14 3.32 -20.08
CA GLY A 130 -14.50 1.96 -19.72
C GLY A 130 -13.30 1.00 -19.57
N VAL A 131 -12.07 1.44 -19.78
CA VAL A 131 -10.90 0.60 -19.50
C VAL A 131 -10.74 0.42 -17.97
N ASN A 132 -10.36 -0.78 -17.54
CA ASN A 132 -9.99 -1.07 -16.16
C ASN A 132 -8.59 -1.69 -16.16
N ASP A 133 -7.59 -0.86 -15.92
CA ASP A 133 -6.16 -1.19 -15.94
C ASP A 133 -5.48 -0.93 -14.58
N GLY A 134 -6.27 -0.69 -13.53
CA GLY A 134 -5.76 -0.36 -12.20
C GLY A 134 -5.32 1.09 -12.00
N ALA A 135 -5.34 1.95 -13.03
CA ALA A 135 -4.86 3.34 -12.93
C ALA A 135 -5.97 4.38 -12.66
N PHE A 136 -7.08 3.98 -12.03
CA PHE A 136 -8.23 4.87 -11.78
C PHE A 136 -8.14 5.63 -10.44
N PRO A 137 -8.90 6.74 -10.26
CA PRO A 137 -8.74 7.64 -9.12
C PRO A 137 -8.79 6.99 -7.73
N LEU A 138 -9.67 6.01 -7.51
CA LEU A 138 -9.76 5.31 -6.22
C LEU A 138 -8.44 4.60 -5.87
N LEU A 139 -7.88 3.82 -6.79
CA LEU A 139 -6.58 3.15 -6.56
C LEU A 139 -5.45 4.17 -6.45
N ASN A 140 -5.42 5.20 -7.30
CA ASN A 140 -4.40 6.24 -7.22
C ASN A 140 -4.33 6.90 -5.82
N ILE A 141 -5.48 7.24 -5.22
CA ILE A 141 -5.54 7.82 -3.87
C ILE A 141 -5.21 6.78 -2.79
N GLN A 142 -5.58 5.51 -2.96
CA GLN A 142 -5.18 4.43 -2.05
C GLN A 142 -3.66 4.25 -2.03
N ASP A 143 -3.02 4.21 -3.21
CA ASP A 143 -1.57 4.14 -3.35
C ASP A 143 -0.91 5.33 -2.64
N ALA A 144 -1.37 6.55 -2.95
CA ALA A 144 -0.84 7.77 -2.34
C ALA A 144 -1.05 7.81 -0.82
N CYS A 145 -2.20 7.34 -0.31
CA CYS A 145 -2.47 7.22 1.13
C CYS A 145 -1.48 6.25 1.78
N ASN A 146 -1.13 5.16 1.12
CA ASN A 146 -0.08 4.24 1.56
C ASN A 146 1.35 4.77 1.35
N GLY A 147 1.51 6.02 0.91
CA GLY A 147 2.80 6.66 0.64
C GLY A 147 3.48 6.19 -0.65
N GLN A 148 2.72 5.54 -1.54
CA GLN A 148 3.21 4.95 -2.78
C GLN A 148 2.98 5.86 -3.98
N GLN A 149 3.67 5.55 -5.07
CA GLN A 149 3.38 6.14 -6.38
C GLN A 149 2.08 5.56 -6.93
N SER A 150 1.30 6.39 -7.59
CA SER A 150 0.04 6.01 -8.22
C SER A 150 0.28 5.51 -9.64
N GLU A 151 -0.41 4.44 -10.02
CA GLU A 151 -0.33 3.86 -11.37
C GLU A 151 -0.82 4.82 -12.45
N ARG A 152 -0.18 4.74 -13.62
CA ARG A 152 -0.57 5.41 -14.87
C ARG A 152 -1.09 4.38 -15.86
N SER A 153 -2.06 4.79 -16.67
CA SER A 153 -2.62 3.94 -17.70
C SER A 153 -1.59 3.56 -18.77
N SER A 154 -1.76 2.38 -19.37
CA SER A 154 -0.86 1.82 -20.39
C SER A 154 -1.56 1.43 -21.70
N TYR A 155 -2.77 1.94 -21.93
CA TYR A 155 -3.57 1.63 -23.12
C TYR A 155 -3.57 2.74 -24.17
N SER A 156 -3.83 2.37 -25.43
CA SER A 156 -3.96 3.30 -26.55
C SER A 156 -5.38 3.88 -26.64
N CYS A 157 -5.49 5.18 -26.88
CA CYS A 157 -6.80 5.85 -27.00
C CYS A 157 -6.90 6.96 -28.06
N GLY A 158 -5.86 7.18 -28.88
CA GLY A 158 -5.87 8.24 -29.91
C GLY A 158 -5.54 9.66 -29.41
N GLU A 159 -5.58 9.92 -28.10
CA GLU A 159 -5.24 11.24 -27.53
C GLU A 159 -3.74 11.58 -27.64
N CYS A 160 -2.87 10.57 -27.70
CA CYS A 160 -1.45 10.73 -27.91
C CYS A 160 -1.01 10.09 -29.24
N SER A 161 -0.50 10.91 -30.15
CA SER A 161 -0.06 10.45 -31.48
C SER A 161 1.22 9.61 -31.43
N SER A 162 2.01 9.71 -30.37
CA SER A 162 3.27 8.97 -30.21
C SER A 162 3.11 7.58 -29.59
N GLY A 163 1.88 7.14 -29.26
CA GLY A 163 1.64 5.79 -28.76
C GLY A 163 0.64 5.72 -27.60
N PRO A 164 0.63 4.61 -26.85
CA PRO A 164 -0.25 4.44 -25.70
C PRO A 164 0.08 5.43 -24.58
N ALA A 165 -0.83 5.53 -23.60
CA ALA A 165 -0.49 6.11 -22.31
C ALA A 165 0.78 5.44 -21.73
N PRO A 166 1.64 6.19 -21.00
CA PRO A 166 3.03 5.80 -20.76
C PRO A 166 3.22 4.62 -19.79
N GLY A 167 2.19 4.19 -19.07
CA GLY A 167 2.28 3.14 -18.05
C GLY A 167 3.21 3.49 -16.88
N GLY A 168 3.44 2.54 -15.98
CA GLY A 168 4.25 2.72 -14.77
C GLY A 168 3.63 3.70 -13.78
N SER A 169 4.39 4.15 -12.79
CA SER A 169 3.87 4.87 -11.63
C SER A 169 4.49 6.26 -11.43
N VAL A 170 3.76 7.17 -10.78
CA VAL A 170 4.25 8.51 -10.41
C VAL A 170 3.62 8.99 -9.10
N CYS A 171 4.34 9.81 -8.32
CA CYS A 171 3.74 10.46 -7.14
C CYS A 171 2.71 11.51 -7.55
N ILE A 172 1.58 11.57 -6.83
CA ILE A 172 0.65 12.70 -6.92
C ILE A 172 1.29 13.91 -6.24
N ASP A 173 1.30 15.05 -6.92
CA ASP A 173 1.78 16.33 -6.40
C ASP A 173 0.88 16.78 -5.24
N ASN A 174 1.48 17.25 -4.14
CA ASN A 174 0.72 17.70 -2.96
C ASN A 174 -0.28 18.80 -3.30
N ARG A 175 -0.02 19.63 -4.33
CA ARG A 175 -0.94 20.69 -4.77
C ARG A 175 -2.22 20.10 -5.37
N VAL A 176 -2.13 18.97 -6.06
CA VAL A 176 -3.31 18.23 -6.56
C VAL A 176 -4.13 17.71 -5.39
N LEU A 177 -3.48 17.10 -4.39
CA LEU A 177 -4.16 16.60 -3.20
C LEU A 177 -4.85 17.75 -2.43
N SER A 178 -4.14 18.87 -2.20
CA SER A 178 -4.71 20.05 -1.54
C SER A 178 -5.90 20.63 -2.31
N TYR A 179 -5.86 20.60 -3.64
CA TYR A 179 -6.98 21.06 -4.46
C TYR A 179 -8.20 20.14 -4.33
N ILE A 180 -8.02 18.80 -4.35
CA ILE A 180 -9.11 17.84 -4.14
C ILE A 180 -9.77 18.05 -2.77
N GLU A 181 -8.98 18.23 -1.71
CA GLU A 181 -9.51 18.55 -0.38
C GLU A 181 -10.31 19.86 -0.39
N ALA A 182 -9.77 20.92 -1.01
CA ALA A 182 -10.40 22.23 -1.01
C ALA A 182 -11.71 22.31 -1.80
N ILE A 183 -11.89 21.50 -2.85
CA ILE A 183 -13.14 21.45 -3.61
C ILE A 183 -14.18 20.53 -2.97
N ALA A 184 -13.75 19.54 -2.17
CA ALA A 184 -14.65 18.68 -1.40
C ALA A 184 -15.42 19.48 -0.34
N GLU A 185 -14.83 20.55 0.20
CA GLU A 185 -15.49 21.47 1.14
C GLU A 185 -16.58 22.33 0.48
N LEU A 186 -16.54 22.50 -0.84
CA LEU A 186 -17.52 23.33 -1.55
C LEU A 186 -18.79 22.55 -1.79
N HIS A 187 -18.68 21.41 -2.46
CA HIS A 187 -19.80 20.56 -2.88
C HIS A 187 -19.33 19.13 -3.10
N SER A 188 -20.27 18.17 -3.08
CA SER A 188 -19.97 16.80 -3.48
C SER A 188 -19.39 16.77 -4.89
N VAL A 189 -18.26 16.08 -5.04
CA VAL A 189 -17.42 16.10 -6.24
C VAL A 189 -17.12 14.68 -6.71
N THR A 190 -17.01 14.48 -8.02
CA THR A 190 -16.61 13.20 -8.61
C THR A 190 -15.29 13.37 -9.35
N ILE A 191 -14.24 12.71 -8.86
CA ILE A 191 -12.91 12.69 -9.49
C ILE A 191 -12.87 11.59 -10.53
N THR A 192 -12.54 11.95 -11.77
CA THR A 192 -12.57 11.05 -12.94
C THR A 192 -11.20 10.60 -13.42
N SER A 193 -10.13 11.34 -13.13
CA SER A 193 -8.76 11.00 -13.54
C SER A 193 -7.74 11.78 -12.70
N ILE A 194 -6.59 11.15 -12.36
CA ILE A 194 -5.47 11.77 -11.64
C ILE A 194 -4.14 11.43 -12.35
N THR A 195 -3.62 10.21 -12.21
CA THR A 195 -2.38 9.78 -12.89
C THR A 195 -2.63 8.85 -14.07
N GLY A 196 -3.79 8.17 -14.09
CA GLY A 196 -4.22 7.37 -15.23
C GLY A 196 -5.19 8.07 -16.16
N ALA A 197 -6.00 7.25 -16.83
CA ALA A 197 -6.76 7.60 -18.04
C ALA A 197 -5.82 7.99 -19.18
N CYS A 198 -6.41 8.39 -20.30
CA CYS A 198 -5.66 8.63 -21.51
C CYS A 198 -5.81 10.09 -21.95
N HIS A 199 -4.67 10.68 -22.24
CA HIS A 199 -4.45 12.11 -22.42
C HIS A 199 -3.39 12.38 -23.49
N SER A 200 -3.28 13.64 -23.89
CA SER A 200 -2.19 14.11 -24.77
C SER A 200 -0.80 13.74 -24.22
N CYS A 201 0.17 13.58 -25.13
CA CYS A 201 1.49 13.02 -24.81
C CYS A 201 2.26 13.77 -23.71
N THR A 202 2.00 15.08 -23.55
CA THR A 202 2.66 15.95 -22.57
C THR A 202 1.76 16.30 -21.39
N SER A 203 0.66 15.56 -21.22
CA SER A 203 -0.33 15.81 -20.17
C SER A 203 0.29 15.78 -18.78
N LYS A 204 -0.17 16.70 -17.94
CA LYS A 204 0.23 16.82 -16.54
C LYS A 204 -0.30 15.68 -15.67
N HIS A 205 -1.29 14.92 -16.14
CA HIS A 205 -1.74 13.69 -15.48
C HIS A 205 -0.60 12.68 -15.35
N TYR A 206 0.17 12.46 -16.42
CA TYR A 206 1.27 11.51 -16.43
C TYR A 206 2.48 11.92 -15.56
N LEU A 207 2.44 13.13 -15.00
CA LEU A 207 3.41 13.68 -14.06
C LEU A 207 2.86 13.78 -12.63
N GLY A 208 1.63 13.33 -12.38
CA GLY A 208 0.95 13.48 -11.09
C GLY A 208 0.56 14.92 -10.74
N ARG A 209 0.47 15.80 -11.73
CA ARG A 209 0.25 17.25 -11.55
C ARG A 209 -1.10 17.73 -12.05
N ALA A 210 -2.03 16.83 -12.35
CA ALA A 210 -3.37 17.19 -12.79
C ALA A 210 -4.45 16.29 -12.21
N VAL A 211 -5.68 16.79 -12.25
CA VAL A 211 -6.88 16.06 -11.88
C VAL A 211 -8.06 16.52 -12.74
N ASP A 212 -8.87 15.54 -13.14
CA ASP A 212 -10.13 15.78 -13.82
C ASP A 212 -11.29 15.50 -12.89
N ILE A 213 -12.26 16.40 -12.95
CA ILE A 213 -13.45 16.38 -12.13
C ILE A 213 -14.66 16.35 -13.04
N ARG A 214 -15.59 15.43 -12.78
CA ARG A 214 -16.86 15.41 -13.51
C ARG A 214 -17.55 16.76 -13.36
N ARG A 215 -18.17 17.22 -14.44
CA ARG A 215 -18.92 18.48 -14.43
C ARG A 215 -20.31 18.31 -13.79
N ASN A 216 -20.36 17.93 -12.51
CA ASN A 216 -21.57 17.91 -11.68
C ASN A 216 -21.48 18.98 -10.59
N GLY A 217 -22.41 19.95 -10.58
CA GLY A 217 -22.41 21.04 -9.60
C GLY A 217 -21.81 22.36 -10.11
N PRO A 218 -21.39 23.28 -9.22
CA PRO A 218 -20.94 24.63 -9.58
C PRO A 218 -19.48 24.62 -10.05
N TYR A 219 -19.29 24.09 -11.25
CA TYR A 219 -18.00 23.87 -11.90
C TYR A 219 -17.11 25.13 -11.98
N SER A 220 -17.69 26.33 -12.04
CA SER A 220 -16.93 27.60 -11.99
C SER A 220 -16.16 27.76 -10.68
N SER A 221 -16.71 27.30 -9.56
CA SER A 221 -16.04 27.35 -8.25
C SER A 221 -14.81 26.47 -8.20
N TYR A 222 -14.82 25.31 -8.88
CA TYR A 222 -13.67 24.43 -9.00
C TYR A 222 -12.55 25.08 -9.80
N VAL A 223 -12.87 25.68 -10.95
CA VAL A 223 -11.91 26.44 -11.76
C VAL A 223 -11.30 27.59 -10.96
N THR A 224 -12.14 28.38 -10.28
CA THR A 224 -11.69 29.48 -9.41
C THR A 224 -10.78 28.97 -8.29
N LYS A 225 -11.16 27.87 -7.62
CA LYS A 225 -10.35 27.29 -6.54
C LYS A 225 -9.00 26.80 -7.04
N CYS A 226 -8.95 26.14 -8.21
CA CYS A 226 -7.71 25.71 -8.83
C CYS A 226 -6.76 26.89 -9.06
N ASN A 227 -7.28 27.99 -9.62
CA ASN A 227 -6.51 29.20 -9.88
C ASN A 227 -6.05 29.89 -8.58
N GLN A 228 -6.89 29.91 -7.54
CA GLN A 228 -6.53 30.44 -6.21
C GLN A 228 -5.37 29.67 -5.57
N LEU A 229 -5.26 28.37 -5.82
CA LEU A 229 -4.17 27.52 -5.34
C LEU A 229 -2.92 27.55 -6.25
N GLY A 230 -2.88 28.46 -7.24
CA GLY A 230 -1.76 28.59 -8.17
C GLY A 230 -1.73 27.54 -9.28
N GLY A 231 -2.82 26.80 -9.47
CA GLY A 231 -3.03 25.93 -10.61
C GLY A 231 -3.63 26.67 -11.81
N ARG A 232 -3.82 25.93 -12.90
CA ARG A 232 -4.58 26.38 -14.08
C ARG A 232 -5.82 25.51 -14.20
N GLY A 233 -6.97 26.07 -13.84
CA GLY A 233 -8.28 25.45 -14.02
C GLY A 233 -8.84 25.72 -15.42
N ILE A 234 -9.40 24.70 -16.05
CA ILE A 234 -9.96 24.75 -17.40
C ILE A 234 -11.32 24.03 -17.37
N ASP A 235 -12.36 24.65 -17.93
CA ASP A 235 -13.64 23.99 -18.21
C ASP A 235 -13.59 23.41 -19.62
N GLU A 236 -13.50 22.09 -19.73
CA GLU A 236 -13.46 21.37 -21.02
C GLU A 236 -14.87 20.95 -21.49
N GLY A 237 -15.91 21.51 -20.87
CA GLY A 237 -17.32 21.28 -21.21
C GLY A 237 -17.87 19.96 -20.68
N THR A 238 -17.08 18.88 -20.70
CA THR A 238 -17.47 17.56 -20.16
C THR A 238 -16.96 17.31 -18.74
N HIS A 239 -15.82 17.93 -18.40
CA HIS A 239 -15.17 17.84 -17.10
C HIS A 239 -14.38 19.14 -16.83
N ILE A 240 -14.01 19.33 -15.57
CA ILE A 240 -13.09 20.38 -15.16
C ILE A 240 -11.71 19.78 -15.01
N HIS A 241 -10.75 20.33 -15.73
CA HIS A 241 -9.34 19.99 -15.63
C HIS A 241 -8.63 21.01 -14.74
N CYS A 242 -7.87 20.55 -13.76
CA CYS A 242 -6.97 21.41 -12.98
C CYS A 242 -5.57 20.82 -13.02
N GLN A 243 -4.60 21.65 -13.40
CA GLN A 243 -3.19 21.25 -13.44
C GLN A 243 -2.25 22.26 -12.80
N PHE A 244 -1.10 21.77 -12.35
CA PHE A 244 -0.03 22.58 -11.74
C PHE A 244 1.26 22.53 -12.57
N GLY A 245 2.00 23.65 -12.54
CA GLY A 245 3.31 23.82 -13.20
C GLY A 245 4.32 22.76 -12.78
#